data_AF-A0A520KBM0-F1
#
_entry.id   AF-A0A520KBM0-F1
#
_cell.length_a   1.000
_cell.length_b   1.000
_cell.length_c   1.000
_cell.angle_alpha   90.00
_cell.angle_beta   90.00
_cell.angle_gamma   90.00
#
_symmetry.space_group_name_H-M   'P 1'
#
loop_
_entity.id
_entity.type
_entity.pdbx_description
1 polymer ?
#
loop_
_entity_poly.entity_id
_entity_poly.type
_entity_poly.pdbx_seq_one_letter_code
_entity_poly.pdbx_strand_id
1 'polypeptide(L)'
;MQIQWLGGAREVGRSCVYVKEDNFSCLIDCGVKLSSEDMYPRLSGVNFSELDAIIVSHAHLDHSGYVPFLFEHGYEGPVYATHPTRMISKVIQDDFAKIQKHETGWAPYWRDDVRTTKKHTTALDYKEKIEIGDNIFLSFLDAGHILGSSQVLLETPSQRLLYSGDINMSPTRVMNIADTSEWADTVILEATYGGDNDIHPPLSESESRLIDVIAETVKEGGRVVIPVFAIGRAQNILMTLKDACERGKIQCPIYMDGMLKRINDIYDDYPEWMNESMYALFKEGNPFESPFFSSVDNRKRILNQSEPSVVVTTAGMMSGGPVLSYLNHWAKDPKTTFALVGYQVEGTLGRMLIDGQRHVTVDDKPLDVSARIEHITFSAHADHDGLLTYVDSLPKPPENVFLNHGEGESLESMTRALGDKATIAEPLKVYTLKESRSGFVPIEPSLTEELLHLVITTPRDEIIKTYMIRMIQTARQTVRIAGYVDTAIANEMIGALRRGVEVKIIYRHLTRPSNREAYNLLYENGAKIRENRDMHARIVISDNRYAFISSADLTRDSFYDHYEAGFLAKEDEVVRKTVSFYDKVWDESYVP
;
A
#
# COMPACT_ATOMS: atom_id res chain seq x y z
N MET A 1 16.40 -13.09 14.90
CA MET A 1 16.00 -12.71 13.53
C MET A 1 17.14 -12.84 12.51
N GLN A 2 16.84 -13.42 11.35
CA GLN A 2 17.70 -13.44 10.15
C GLN A 2 17.04 -12.67 9.01
N ILE A 3 17.84 -11.92 8.24
CA ILE A 3 17.40 -11.17 7.06
C ILE A 3 18.32 -11.51 5.89
N GLN A 4 17.75 -11.73 4.71
CA GLN A 4 18.47 -12.01 3.47
C GLN A 4 17.79 -11.33 2.28
N TRP A 5 18.57 -10.66 1.42
CA TRP A 5 18.06 -10.06 0.20
C TRP A 5 18.17 -11.04 -0.97
N LEU A 6 17.02 -11.43 -1.51
CA LEU A 6 16.90 -12.29 -2.69
C LEU A 6 16.84 -11.46 -3.99
N GLY A 7 16.58 -10.15 -3.86
CA GLY A 7 16.70 -9.13 -4.89
C GLY A 7 16.59 -7.72 -4.29
N GLY A 8 16.96 -6.69 -5.06
CA GLY A 8 16.92 -5.30 -4.60
C GLY A 8 18.07 -4.91 -3.66
N ALA A 9 19.16 -5.67 -3.63
CA ALA A 9 20.39 -5.32 -2.90
C ALA A 9 21.48 -4.88 -3.88
N ARG A 10 21.97 -3.63 -3.74
CA ARG A 10 22.92 -2.99 -4.68
C ARG A 10 22.38 -2.86 -6.11
N GLU A 11 21.06 -2.76 -6.22
CA GLU A 11 20.34 -2.53 -7.47
C GLU A 11 18.96 -1.92 -7.18
N VAL A 12 18.36 -1.33 -8.20
CA VAL A 12 16.93 -0.99 -8.26
C VAL A 12 16.19 -2.10 -9.03
N GLY A 13 15.00 -2.47 -8.55
CA GLY A 13 14.20 -3.53 -9.15
C GLY A 13 14.25 -4.87 -8.41
N ARG A 14 13.27 -5.74 -8.72
CA ARG A 14 13.11 -7.10 -8.17
C ARG A 14 13.27 -7.22 -6.65
N SER A 15 12.81 -6.22 -5.91
CA SER A 15 12.83 -6.17 -4.45
C SER A 15 12.22 -7.45 -3.87
N CYS A 16 12.99 -8.12 -3.01
CA CYS A 16 12.56 -9.32 -2.33
C CYS A 16 13.47 -9.59 -1.12
N VAL A 17 12.90 -9.44 0.08
CA VAL A 17 13.61 -9.62 1.35
C VAL A 17 13.02 -10.83 2.07
N TYR A 18 13.84 -11.83 2.36
CA TYR A 18 13.48 -12.98 3.17
C TYR A 18 13.81 -12.69 4.64
N VAL A 19 12.81 -12.82 5.51
CA VAL A 19 12.93 -12.65 6.95
C VAL A 19 12.59 -13.96 7.62
N LYS A 20 13.42 -14.38 8.59
CA LYS A 20 13.22 -15.59 9.39
C LYS A 20 13.39 -15.30 10.87
N GLU A 21 12.40 -15.70 11.67
CA GLU A 21 12.39 -15.62 13.12
C GLU A 21 11.95 -16.98 13.67
N ASP A 22 12.88 -17.72 14.28
CA ASP A 22 12.66 -19.08 14.77
C ASP A 22 12.01 -20.00 13.70
N ASN A 23 10.75 -20.38 13.89
CA ASN A 23 9.98 -21.22 12.99
C ASN A 23 9.15 -20.43 11.97
N PHE A 24 9.08 -19.11 12.12
CA PHE A 24 8.37 -18.24 11.19
C PHE A 24 9.30 -17.73 10.09
N SER A 25 8.81 -17.69 8.86
CA SER A 25 9.47 -17.04 7.75
C SER A 25 8.50 -16.36 6.79
N CYS A 26 8.89 -15.18 6.30
CA CYS A 26 8.11 -14.44 5.32
C CYS A 26 8.99 -13.79 4.24
N LEU A 27 8.36 -13.48 3.12
CA LEU A 27 8.92 -12.56 2.12
C LEU A 27 8.29 -11.18 2.30
N ILE A 28 9.12 -10.15 2.36
CA ILE A 28 8.71 -8.76 2.19
C ILE A 28 9.07 -8.36 0.76
N ASP A 29 8.05 -8.05 -0.02
CA ASP A 29 8.07 -7.88 -1.46
C ASP A 29 8.56 -9.11 -2.26
N CYS A 30 8.13 -9.17 -3.51
CA CYS A 30 8.62 -10.09 -4.51
C CYS A 30 8.29 -9.51 -5.89
N GLY A 31 9.17 -8.66 -6.42
CA GLY A 31 8.93 -7.98 -7.69
C GLY A 31 9.83 -8.40 -8.84
N VAL A 32 9.84 -7.59 -9.91
CA VAL A 32 10.61 -7.84 -11.13
C VAL A 32 11.49 -6.65 -11.51
N LYS A 33 12.65 -6.91 -12.10
CA LYS A 33 13.56 -5.90 -12.65
C LYS A 33 13.40 -5.89 -14.16
N LEU A 34 12.71 -4.88 -14.68
CA LEU A 34 12.51 -4.74 -16.12
C LEU A 34 13.86 -4.46 -16.81
N SER A 35 14.03 -4.96 -18.03
CA SER A 35 15.21 -4.68 -18.89
C SER A 35 16.55 -5.28 -18.41
N SER A 36 16.52 -6.36 -17.63
CA SER A 36 17.70 -7.15 -17.20
C SER A 36 17.59 -8.60 -17.69
N GLU A 37 18.71 -9.28 -17.96
CA GLU A 37 18.70 -10.75 -18.16
C GLU A 37 18.33 -11.48 -16.85
N ASP A 38 18.63 -10.87 -15.71
CA ASP A 38 18.34 -11.37 -14.36
C ASP A 38 17.12 -10.61 -13.79
N MET A 39 15.93 -10.81 -14.39
CA MET A 39 14.70 -10.07 -14.07
C MET A 39 14.11 -10.43 -12.70
N TYR A 40 14.32 -11.66 -12.23
CA TYR A 40 13.56 -12.23 -11.12
C TYR A 40 14.40 -12.32 -9.84
N PRO A 41 13.76 -12.34 -8.65
CA PRO A 41 14.44 -12.63 -7.40
C PRO A 41 14.99 -14.05 -7.38
N ARG A 42 16.08 -14.26 -6.63
CA ARG A 42 16.76 -15.56 -6.53
C ARG A 42 16.12 -16.42 -5.44
N LEU A 43 15.05 -17.11 -5.79
CA LEU A 43 14.21 -17.86 -4.85
C LEU A 43 14.66 -19.31 -4.58
N SER A 44 15.80 -19.77 -5.12
CA SER A 44 16.20 -21.19 -5.07
C SER A 44 16.43 -21.75 -3.67
N GLY A 45 16.62 -20.90 -2.65
CA GLY A 45 16.75 -21.28 -1.25
C GLY A 45 15.46 -21.19 -0.43
N VAL A 46 14.35 -20.76 -1.03
CA VAL A 46 13.07 -20.57 -0.34
C VAL A 46 12.17 -21.77 -0.60
N ASN A 47 11.72 -22.42 0.47
CA ASN A 47 10.71 -23.46 0.37
C ASN A 47 9.31 -22.84 0.45
N PHE A 48 8.60 -22.76 -0.67
CA PHE A 48 7.31 -22.07 -0.75
C PHE A 48 6.22 -22.75 0.12
N SER A 49 6.28 -24.06 0.35
CA SER A 49 5.29 -24.73 1.19
C SER A 49 5.54 -24.54 2.70
N GLU A 50 6.70 -23.99 3.08
CA GLU A 50 7.07 -23.67 4.47
C GLU A 50 7.09 -22.16 4.73
N LEU A 51 6.74 -21.34 3.73
CA LEU A 51 6.68 -19.90 3.87
C LEU A 51 5.36 -19.50 4.55
N ASP A 52 5.42 -18.78 5.67
CA ASP A 52 4.23 -18.43 6.45
C ASP A 52 3.46 -17.25 5.86
N ALA A 53 4.15 -16.32 5.20
CA ALA A 53 3.54 -15.12 4.65
C ALA A 53 4.33 -14.48 3.50
N ILE A 54 3.61 -13.77 2.63
CA ILE A 54 4.17 -12.76 1.73
C ILE A 54 3.56 -11.42 2.11
N ILE A 55 4.38 -10.38 2.26
CA ILE A 55 3.95 -9.04 2.62
C ILE A 55 4.36 -8.11 1.49
N VAL A 56 3.43 -7.37 0.92
CA VAL A 56 3.67 -6.46 -0.22
C VAL A 56 3.54 -5.03 0.25
N SER A 57 4.62 -4.26 0.14
CA SER A 57 4.70 -2.86 0.53
C SER A 57 3.80 -1.99 -0.35
N HIS A 58 3.89 -2.16 -1.67
CA HIS A 58 3.12 -1.37 -2.62
C HIS A 58 3.02 -2.02 -4.00
N ALA A 59 2.15 -1.44 -4.83
CA ALA A 59 1.78 -2.00 -6.12
C ALA A 59 2.68 -1.57 -7.28
N HIS A 60 3.98 -1.33 -7.11
CA HIS A 60 4.87 -1.30 -8.29
C HIS A 60 5.32 -2.72 -8.67
N LEU A 61 5.74 -2.90 -9.92
CA LEU A 61 6.11 -4.21 -10.46
C LEU A 61 7.40 -4.75 -9.84
N ASP A 62 8.34 -3.87 -9.53
CA ASP A 62 9.58 -4.15 -8.80
C ASP A 62 9.40 -4.54 -7.35
N HIS A 63 8.19 -4.41 -6.79
CA HIS A 63 7.86 -4.86 -5.43
C HIS A 63 6.82 -5.98 -5.40
N SER A 64 5.85 -5.98 -6.31
CA SER A 64 4.72 -6.92 -6.29
C SER A 64 4.63 -7.84 -7.51
N GLY A 65 5.40 -7.56 -8.56
CA GLY A 65 5.23 -8.15 -9.88
C GLY A 65 5.54 -9.64 -9.99
N TYR A 66 6.20 -10.26 -9.01
CA TYR A 66 6.56 -11.69 -9.05
C TYR A 66 5.81 -12.54 -8.01
N VAL A 67 4.98 -11.94 -7.17
CA VAL A 67 4.16 -12.68 -6.18
C VAL A 67 3.32 -13.80 -6.81
N PRO A 68 2.64 -13.63 -7.96
CA PRO A 68 1.82 -14.69 -8.54
C PRO A 68 2.61 -15.93 -8.99
N PHE A 69 3.90 -15.78 -9.29
CA PHE A 69 4.78 -16.91 -9.61
C PHE A 69 4.83 -17.92 -8.47
N LEU A 70 4.82 -17.45 -7.21
CA LEU A 70 4.94 -18.33 -6.05
C LEU A 70 3.71 -19.26 -5.91
N PHE A 71 2.51 -18.78 -6.26
CA PHE A 71 1.29 -19.59 -6.26
C PHE A 71 1.32 -20.68 -7.33
N GLU A 72 1.80 -20.35 -8.54
CA GLU A 72 2.02 -21.35 -9.61
C GLU A 72 3.03 -22.44 -9.17
N HIS A 73 3.91 -22.14 -8.21
CA HIS A 73 4.96 -23.03 -7.72
C HIS A 73 4.69 -23.61 -6.33
N GLY A 74 3.44 -23.56 -5.85
CA GLY A 74 3.00 -24.31 -4.66
C GLY A 74 2.93 -23.53 -3.35
N TYR A 75 3.03 -22.19 -3.38
CA TYR A 75 2.66 -21.36 -2.24
C TYR A 75 1.14 -21.37 -2.05
N GLU A 76 0.67 -21.62 -0.82
CA GLU A 76 -0.76 -21.62 -0.47
C GLU A 76 -1.08 -20.65 0.68
N GLY A 77 -0.07 -19.96 1.21
CA GLY A 77 -0.19 -19.08 2.37
C GLY A 77 -0.89 -17.73 2.08
N PRO A 78 -1.02 -16.87 3.10
CA PRO A 78 -1.61 -15.55 2.97
C PRO A 78 -0.67 -14.55 2.28
N VAL A 79 -1.24 -13.58 1.58
CA VAL A 79 -0.53 -12.35 1.19
C VAL A 79 -1.08 -11.21 2.03
N TYR A 80 -0.24 -10.31 2.53
CA TYR A 80 -0.66 -9.12 3.24
C TYR A 80 -0.29 -7.89 2.42
N ALA A 81 -1.25 -6.97 2.27
CA ALA A 81 -1.05 -5.70 1.60
C ALA A 81 -2.11 -4.69 2.09
N THR A 82 -2.00 -3.43 1.71
CA THR A 82 -3.09 -2.47 1.91
C THR A 82 -4.25 -2.72 0.93
N HIS A 83 -5.42 -2.16 1.23
CA HIS A 83 -6.61 -2.27 0.36
C HIS A 83 -6.35 -1.80 -1.08
N PRO A 84 -5.77 -0.60 -1.33
CA PRO A 84 -5.49 -0.16 -2.70
C PRO A 84 -4.40 -1.01 -3.36
N THR A 85 -3.33 -1.37 -2.63
CA THR A 85 -2.25 -2.21 -3.17
C THR A 85 -2.79 -3.54 -3.70
N ARG A 86 -3.69 -4.22 -2.98
CA ARG A 86 -4.32 -5.47 -3.47
C ARG A 86 -5.02 -5.29 -4.82
N MET A 87 -5.71 -4.17 -5.01
CA MET A 87 -6.49 -3.90 -6.22
C MET A 87 -5.60 -3.52 -7.40
N ILE A 88 -4.62 -2.66 -7.14
CA ILE A 88 -3.70 -2.14 -8.16
C ILE A 88 -2.71 -3.24 -8.60
N SER A 89 -2.14 -4.02 -7.67
CA SER A 89 -1.22 -5.12 -7.97
C SER A 89 -1.86 -6.13 -8.92
N LYS A 90 -3.15 -6.43 -8.78
CA LYS A 90 -3.85 -7.29 -9.75
C LYS A 90 -3.77 -6.71 -11.17
N VAL A 91 -4.06 -5.43 -11.34
CA VAL A 91 -4.14 -4.80 -12.67
C VAL A 91 -2.78 -4.81 -13.36
N ILE A 92 -1.73 -4.43 -12.65
CA ILE A 92 -0.38 -4.40 -13.22
C ILE A 92 0.19 -5.80 -13.46
N GLN A 93 -0.10 -6.77 -12.59
CA GLN A 93 0.39 -8.14 -12.75
C GLN A 93 -0.27 -8.81 -13.96
N ASP A 94 -1.58 -8.58 -14.16
CA ASP A 94 -2.31 -9.02 -15.35
C ASP A 94 -1.71 -8.42 -16.64
N ASP A 95 -1.37 -7.13 -16.63
CA ASP A 95 -0.80 -6.44 -17.79
C ASP A 95 0.64 -6.89 -18.07
N PHE A 96 1.46 -7.04 -17.02
CA PHE A 96 2.83 -7.55 -17.13
C PHE A 96 2.87 -8.95 -17.74
N ALA A 97 2.06 -9.90 -17.25
CA ALA A 97 2.01 -11.25 -17.81
C ALA A 97 1.57 -11.25 -19.29
N LYS A 98 0.66 -10.35 -19.66
CA LYS A 98 0.23 -10.18 -21.05
C LYS A 98 1.34 -9.63 -21.94
N ILE A 99 2.07 -8.61 -21.48
CA ILE A 99 3.18 -7.99 -22.22
C ILE A 99 4.32 -9.00 -22.38
N GLN A 100 4.75 -9.64 -21.29
CA GLN A 100 5.83 -10.64 -21.32
C GLN A 100 5.53 -11.78 -22.30
N LYS A 101 4.31 -12.31 -22.28
CA LYS A 101 3.88 -13.35 -23.23
C LYS A 101 3.96 -12.88 -24.68
N HIS A 102 3.63 -11.62 -24.93
CA HIS A 102 3.65 -11.06 -26.28
C HIS A 102 5.09 -10.82 -26.78
N GLU A 103 5.97 -10.32 -25.92
CA GLU A 103 7.35 -9.97 -26.28
C GLU A 103 8.29 -11.19 -26.34
N THR A 104 8.17 -12.12 -25.38
CA THR A 104 9.10 -13.25 -25.23
C THR A 104 8.49 -14.60 -25.64
N GLY A 105 7.17 -14.65 -25.88
CA GLY A 105 6.43 -15.90 -26.08
C GLY A 105 6.10 -16.65 -24.78
N TRP A 106 6.58 -16.19 -23.63
CA TRP A 106 6.42 -16.81 -22.33
C TRP A 106 6.02 -15.79 -21.25
N ALA A 107 5.27 -16.23 -20.25
CA ALA A 107 4.95 -15.43 -19.07
C ALA A 107 5.31 -16.21 -17.81
N PRO A 108 5.80 -15.52 -16.76
CA PRO A 108 6.18 -16.19 -15.51
C PRO A 108 4.99 -16.81 -14.77
N TYR A 109 3.79 -16.33 -15.03
CA TYR A 109 2.55 -16.81 -14.42
C TYR A 109 1.36 -16.45 -15.31
N TRP A 110 0.20 -17.01 -15.00
CA TRP A 110 -1.04 -16.84 -15.73
C TRP A 110 -2.04 -15.96 -14.97
N ARG A 111 -3.14 -15.59 -15.64
CA ARG A 111 -4.21 -14.76 -15.04
C ARG A 111 -4.89 -15.45 -13.84
N ASP A 112 -4.93 -16.78 -13.83
CA ASP A 112 -5.52 -17.50 -12.71
C ASP A 112 -4.63 -17.42 -11.47
N ASP A 113 -3.31 -17.35 -11.60
CA ASP A 113 -2.38 -17.14 -10.49
C ASP A 113 -2.50 -15.75 -9.89
N VAL A 114 -2.69 -14.73 -10.74
CA VAL A 114 -2.99 -13.36 -10.30
C VAL A 114 -4.31 -13.31 -9.53
N ARG A 115 -5.33 -14.07 -9.98
CA ARG A 115 -6.60 -14.19 -9.27
C ARG A 115 -6.44 -14.93 -7.94
N THR A 116 -5.65 -15.99 -7.89
CA THR A 116 -5.35 -16.74 -6.67
C THR A 116 -4.62 -15.84 -5.67
N THR A 117 -3.59 -15.11 -6.12
CA THR A 117 -2.88 -14.11 -5.32
C THR A 117 -3.85 -13.14 -4.65
N LYS A 118 -4.74 -12.52 -5.44
CA LYS A 118 -5.76 -11.60 -4.89
C LYS A 118 -6.69 -12.26 -3.88
N LYS A 119 -7.08 -13.52 -4.08
CA LYS A 119 -7.95 -14.26 -3.13
C LYS A 119 -7.25 -14.56 -1.81
N HIS A 120 -5.95 -14.86 -1.86
CA HIS A 120 -5.12 -15.09 -0.69
C HIS A 120 -4.65 -13.79 -0.03
N THR A 121 -4.87 -12.63 -0.67
CA THR A 121 -4.50 -11.33 -0.10
C THR A 121 -5.50 -10.88 0.96
N THR A 122 -5.05 -10.89 2.21
CA THR A 122 -5.66 -10.18 3.33
C THR A 122 -5.24 -8.71 3.24
N ALA A 123 -6.22 -7.84 3.00
CA ALA A 123 -5.99 -6.41 2.94
C ALA A 123 -6.16 -5.82 4.35
N LEU A 124 -5.28 -4.89 4.72
CA LEU A 124 -5.28 -4.21 6.01
C LEU A 124 -5.32 -2.69 5.84
N ASP A 125 -5.88 -2.01 6.83
CA ASP A 125 -5.79 -0.56 6.98
C ASP A 125 -4.42 -0.14 7.52
N TYR A 126 -4.05 1.14 7.33
CA TYR A 126 -2.87 1.68 8.01
C TYR A 126 -3.05 1.60 9.53
N LYS A 127 -1.98 1.25 10.24
CA LYS A 127 -1.91 1.06 11.70
C LYS A 127 -2.80 -0.06 12.26
N GLU A 128 -3.47 -0.82 11.40
CA GLU A 128 -4.08 -2.08 11.80
C GLU A 128 -2.97 -3.07 12.16
N LYS A 129 -3.04 -3.62 13.39
CA LYS A 129 -2.04 -4.54 13.92
C LYS A 129 -2.64 -5.94 14.02
N ILE A 130 -2.07 -6.88 13.28
CA ILE A 130 -2.48 -8.29 13.28
C ILE A 130 -1.33 -9.20 13.73
N GLU A 131 -1.66 -10.33 14.33
CA GLU A 131 -0.69 -11.40 14.64
C GLU A 131 -0.64 -12.36 13.43
N ILE A 132 0.54 -12.54 12.84
CA ILE A 132 0.76 -13.36 11.64
C ILE A 132 1.61 -14.62 11.89
N GLY A 133 2.10 -14.77 13.12
CA GLY A 133 2.85 -15.92 13.63
C GLY A 133 2.96 -15.82 15.15
N ASP A 134 3.56 -16.80 15.81
CA ASP A 134 3.64 -16.85 17.28
C ASP A 134 4.39 -15.62 17.84
N ASN A 135 3.64 -14.66 18.40
CA ASN A 135 4.14 -13.35 18.86
C ASN A 135 4.83 -12.52 17.77
N ILE A 136 4.40 -12.67 16.52
CA ILE A 136 4.88 -11.88 15.38
C ILE A 136 3.73 -11.03 14.88
N PHE A 137 3.89 -9.71 14.95
CA PHE A 137 2.86 -8.77 14.57
C PHE A 137 3.26 -7.97 13.34
N LEU A 138 2.29 -7.75 12.47
CA LEU A 138 2.40 -6.93 11.27
C LEU A 138 1.48 -5.71 11.39
N SER A 139 2.00 -4.55 11.00
CA SER A 139 1.20 -3.37 10.69
C SER A 139 1.81 -2.60 9.51
N PHE A 140 0.96 -1.88 8.80
CA PHE A 140 1.37 -0.99 7.70
C PHE A 140 1.34 0.47 8.14
N LEU A 141 2.34 1.24 7.73
CA LEU A 141 2.37 2.70 7.88
C LEU A 141 2.34 3.35 6.50
N ASP A 142 1.78 4.55 6.37
CA ASP A 142 1.77 5.25 5.08
C ASP A 142 3.21 5.55 4.63
N ALA A 143 3.55 5.19 3.40
CA ALA A 143 4.87 5.46 2.82
C ALA A 143 4.89 6.78 1.99
N GLY A 144 3.73 7.36 1.70
CA GLY A 144 3.62 8.61 0.94
C GLY A 144 4.04 8.53 -0.54
N HIS A 145 4.31 7.34 -1.05
CA HIS A 145 4.88 7.10 -2.38
C HIS A 145 3.81 7.02 -3.48
N ILE A 146 2.86 6.08 -3.34
CA ILE A 146 1.70 5.91 -4.24
C ILE A 146 0.45 5.54 -3.43
N LEU A 147 -0.73 5.55 -4.05
CA LEU A 147 -1.97 5.13 -3.38
C LEU A 147 -1.83 3.74 -2.76
N GLY A 148 -1.97 3.67 -1.43
CA GLY A 148 -1.84 2.44 -0.64
C GLY A 148 -0.40 1.98 -0.40
N SER A 149 0.63 2.74 -0.82
CA SER A 149 2.02 2.38 -0.50
C SER A 149 2.22 2.34 1.01
N SER A 150 2.94 1.33 1.48
CA SER A 150 3.13 1.11 2.90
C SER A 150 4.56 0.76 3.26
N GLN A 151 4.97 1.27 4.42
CA GLN A 151 6.09 0.74 5.17
C GLN A 151 5.59 -0.48 5.96
N VAL A 152 6.44 -1.51 6.06
CA VAL A 152 6.12 -2.77 6.72
C VAL A 152 6.78 -2.79 8.09
N LEU A 153 5.98 -2.68 9.15
CA LEU A 153 6.45 -2.80 10.53
C LEU A 153 6.19 -4.22 11.05
N LEU A 154 7.27 -4.96 11.23
CA LEU A 154 7.27 -6.28 11.86
C LEU A 154 7.79 -6.17 13.30
N GLU A 155 6.97 -6.62 14.22
CA GLU A 155 7.30 -6.71 15.64
C GLU A 155 7.46 -8.18 16.01
N THR A 156 8.70 -8.61 16.29
CA THR A 156 9.03 -9.99 16.65
C THR A 156 9.66 -10.05 18.04
N PRO A 157 9.76 -11.24 18.67
CA PRO A 157 10.43 -11.39 19.96
C PRO A 157 11.87 -10.84 19.98
N SER A 158 12.60 -10.94 18.86
CA SER A 158 13.97 -10.44 18.78
C SER A 158 14.08 -8.94 18.48
N GLN A 159 13.25 -8.39 17.58
CA GLN A 159 13.47 -7.08 16.95
C GLN A 159 12.15 -6.42 16.49
N ARG A 160 12.10 -5.09 16.54
CA ARG A 160 11.19 -4.31 15.67
C ARG A 160 11.92 -3.98 14.36
N LEU A 161 11.44 -4.53 13.26
CA LEU A 161 11.94 -4.31 11.91
C LEU A 161 10.98 -3.41 11.13
N LEU A 162 11.47 -2.30 10.60
CA LEU A 162 10.72 -1.44 9.69
C LEU A 162 11.35 -1.49 8.30
N TYR A 163 10.62 -2.05 7.34
CA TYR A 163 11.00 -1.98 5.93
C TYR A 163 10.26 -0.81 5.29
N SER A 164 10.98 0.18 4.77
CA SER A 164 10.38 1.40 4.24
C SER A 164 9.52 1.15 3.00
N GLY A 165 9.88 0.15 2.19
CA GLY A 165 9.48 0.13 0.79
C GLY A 165 10.02 1.37 0.09
N ASP A 166 9.31 1.85 -0.93
CA ASP A 166 9.57 3.16 -1.52
C ASP A 166 8.81 4.21 -0.72
N ILE A 167 9.50 5.29 -0.32
CA ILE A 167 8.96 6.34 0.54
C ILE A 167 9.11 7.72 -0.09
N ASN A 168 8.26 8.66 0.32
CA ASN A 168 8.42 10.06 -0.03
C ASN A 168 8.30 10.96 1.20
N MET A 169 9.29 11.84 1.40
CA MET A 169 9.28 12.84 2.47
C MET A 169 8.88 14.24 1.96
N SER A 170 8.64 14.39 0.66
CA SER A 170 8.14 15.63 0.08
C SER A 170 6.63 15.57 -0.15
N PRO A 171 5.88 16.63 0.20
CA PRO A 171 4.45 16.68 -0.07
C PRO A 171 4.19 16.63 -1.58
N THR A 172 3.24 15.81 -1.99
CA THR A 172 2.78 15.73 -3.38
C THR A 172 1.36 16.28 -3.50
N ARG A 173 0.84 16.42 -4.73
CA ARG A 173 -0.57 16.83 -4.90
C ARG A 173 -1.55 15.74 -4.43
N VAL A 174 -1.10 14.49 -4.36
CA VAL A 174 -1.99 13.33 -4.22
C VAL A 174 -1.84 12.63 -2.86
N MET A 175 -0.61 12.34 -2.45
CA MET A 175 -0.29 11.57 -1.25
C MET A 175 0.24 12.45 -0.13
N ASN A 176 0.11 11.96 1.11
CA ASN A 176 0.82 12.50 2.27
C ASN A 176 2.32 12.17 2.18
N ILE A 177 3.11 12.70 3.12
CA ILE A 177 4.49 12.24 3.33
C ILE A 177 4.50 10.91 4.10
N ALA A 178 5.62 10.19 4.07
CA ALA A 178 5.80 8.97 4.83
C ALA A 178 5.58 9.18 6.34
N ASP A 179 4.85 8.26 6.96
CA ASP A 179 4.55 8.27 8.38
C ASP A 179 5.80 7.87 9.20
N THR A 180 6.23 8.75 10.09
CA THR A 180 7.40 8.58 10.97
C THR A 180 6.98 8.47 12.44
N SER A 181 5.73 8.11 12.72
CA SER A 181 5.18 8.03 14.09
C SER A 181 5.60 6.79 14.88
N GLU A 182 6.14 5.75 14.22
CA GLU A 182 6.60 4.52 14.85
C GLU A 182 8.12 4.41 14.85
N TRP A 183 8.66 3.62 15.78
CA TRP A 183 10.10 3.36 15.89
C TRP A 183 10.43 1.90 15.61
N ALA A 184 11.67 1.66 15.19
CA ALA A 184 12.22 0.33 14.97
C ALA A 184 13.66 0.20 15.46
N ASP A 185 14.06 -1.00 15.87
CA ASP A 185 15.45 -1.30 16.19
C ASP A 185 16.29 -1.42 14.91
N THR A 186 15.70 -2.00 13.87
CA THR A 186 16.32 -2.15 12.55
C THR A 186 15.42 -1.55 11.49
N VAL A 187 15.99 -0.70 10.63
CA VAL A 187 15.31 -0.14 9.45
C VAL A 187 15.94 -0.74 8.20
N ILE A 188 15.14 -1.18 7.24
CA ILE A 188 15.56 -1.41 5.86
C ILE A 188 15.04 -0.23 5.05
N LEU A 189 15.95 0.59 4.54
CA LEU A 189 15.67 1.87 3.90
C LEU A 189 16.02 1.80 2.41
N GLU A 190 15.10 2.25 1.55
CA GLU A 190 15.40 2.45 0.14
C GLU A 190 16.50 3.52 -0.06
N ALA A 191 17.21 3.43 -1.18
CA ALA A 191 18.25 4.37 -1.54
C ALA A 191 18.19 4.65 -3.04
N THR A 192 17.00 4.92 -3.58
CA THR A 192 16.87 5.23 -5.01
C THR A 192 17.59 6.53 -5.36
N TYR A 193 17.46 7.55 -4.50
CA TYR A 193 18.05 8.88 -4.64
C TYR A 193 18.88 9.29 -3.43
N GLY A 194 19.79 8.41 -3.02
CA GLY A 194 20.66 8.62 -1.87
C GLY A 194 21.98 9.30 -2.21
N GLY A 195 22.23 9.73 -3.45
CA GLY A 195 23.48 10.40 -3.82
C GLY A 195 23.55 11.83 -3.29
N ASP A 196 24.74 12.34 -2.96
CA ASP A 196 24.95 13.71 -2.48
C ASP A 196 24.33 14.78 -3.42
N ASN A 197 24.22 14.47 -4.72
CA ASN A 197 23.68 15.36 -5.75
C ASN A 197 22.23 15.04 -6.14
N ASP A 198 21.64 13.99 -5.57
CA ASP A 198 20.25 13.62 -5.81
C ASP A 198 19.36 14.51 -4.94
N ILE A 199 19.22 15.77 -5.36
CA ILE A 199 18.36 16.76 -4.71
C ILE A 199 17.23 17.13 -5.67
N HIS A 200 15.99 17.05 -5.18
CA HIS A 200 14.84 17.35 -6.02
C HIS A 200 14.53 18.86 -6.01
N PRO A 201 14.20 19.46 -7.17
CA PRO A 201 13.69 20.82 -7.18
C PRO A 201 12.34 20.86 -6.44
N PRO A 202 11.97 22.01 -5.84
CA PRO A 202 10.65 22.18 -5.27
C PRO A 202 9.55 21.85 -6.28
N LEU A 203 8.49 21.16 -5.84
CA LEU A 203 7.41 20.71 -6.71
C LEU A 203 6.84 21.86 -7.57
N SER A 204 6.69 23.06 -7.00
CA SER A 204 6.20 24.25 -7.71
C SER A 204 7.06 24.66 -8.90
N GLU A 205 8.38 24.42 -8.84
CA GLU A 205 9.30 24.70 -9.93
C GLU A 205 9.11 23.70 -11.07
N SER A 206 9.07 22.39 -10.76
CA SER A 206 8.77 21.34 -11.72
C SER A 206 7.41 21.52 -12.41
N GLU A 207 6.38 21.91 -11.64
CA GLU A 207 5.05 22.21 -12.16
C GLU A 207 5.07 23.41 -13.12
N SER A 208 5.73 24.50 -12.72
CA SER A 208 5.86 25.68 -13.56
C SER A 208 6.61 25.35 -14.85
N ARG A 209 7.71 24.60 -14.75
CA ARG A 209 8.49 24.17 -15.92
C ARG A 209 7.65 23.32 -16.88
N LEU A 210 6.87 22.37 -16.37
CA LEU A 210 6.00 21.53 -17.20
C LEU A 210 4.94 22.37 -17.93
N ILE A 211 4.29 23.30 -17.22
CA ILE A 211 3.30 24.20 -17.81
C ILE A 211 3.94 25.08 -18.89
N ASP A 212 5.15 25.60 -18.66
CA ASP A 212 5.87 26.42 -19.62
C ASP A 212 6.24 25.62 -20.89
N VAL A 213 6.75 24.39 -20.73
CA VAL A 213 7.04 23.50 -21.87
C VAL A 213 5.79 23.21 -22.69
N ILE A 214 4.65 22.99 -22.03
CA ILE A 214 3.38 22.77 -22.72
C ILE A 214 2.94 24.03 -23.46
N ALA A 215 2.98 25.19 -22.81
CA ALA A 215 2.58 26.46 -23.40
C ALA A 215 3.45 26.82 -24.62
N GLU A 216 4.78 26.68 -24.51
CA GLU A 216 5.74 26.87 -25.60
C GLU A 216 5.40 25.96 -26.78
N THR A 217 5.27 24.66 -26.55
CA THR A 217 5.06 23.67 -27.60
C THR A 217 3.71 23.88 -28.30
N VAL A 218 2.64 24.11 -27.53
CA VAL A 218 1.28 24.32 -28.06
C VAL A 218 1.20 25.62 -28.87
N LYS A 219 1.88 26.69 -28.43
CA LYS A 219 1.94 27.97 -29.15
C LYS A 219 2.56 27.85 -30.54
N GLU A 220 3.50 26.92 -30.73
CA GLU A 220 4.13 26.63 -32.03
C GLU A 220 3.28 25.72 -32.93
N GLY A 221 2.10 25.32 -32.46
CA GLY A 221 1.22 24.36 -33.13
C GLY A 221 1.64 22.91 -32.92
N GLY A 222 2.41 22.64 -31.87
CA GLY A 222 3.02 21.35 -31.55
C GLY A 222 2.20 20.46 -30.63
N ARG A 223 2.78 19.31 -30.26
CA ARG A 223 2.16 18.33 -29.35
C ARG A 223 3.11 17.98 -28.23
N VAL A 224 2.58 17.76 -27.03
CA VAL A 224 3.38 17.26 -25.90
C VAL A 224 2.97 15.84 -25.56
N VAL A 225 3.92 14.93 -25.53
CA VAL A 225 3.75 13.57 -25.00
C VAL A 225 4.42 13.51 -23.64
N ILE A 226 3.68 13.07 -22.63
CA ILE A 226 4.15 12.93 -21.25
C ILE A 226 4.11 11.44 -20.88
N PRO A 227 5.23 10.70 -21.02
CA PRO A 227 5.34 9.33 -20.58
C PRO A 227 5.27 9.25 -19.06
N VAL A 228 4.36 8.44 -18.51
CA VAL A 228 4.19 8.23 -17.07
C VAL A 228 4.03 6.75 -16.73
N PHE A 229 4.39 6.38 -15.50
CA PHE A 229 3.86 5.17 -14.89
C PHE A 229 2.37 5.38 -14.59
N ALA A 230 1.57 4.32 -14.68
CA ALA A 230 0.12 4.44 -14.55
C ALA A 230 -0.34 4.85 -13.14
N ILE A 231 0.53 4.69 -12.13
CA ILE A 231 0.24 4.88 -10.71
C ILE A 231 1.22 5.90 -10.13
N GLY A 232 0.76 6.76 -9.21
CA GLY A 232 1.55 7.79 -8.55
C GLY A 232 1.78 9.01 -9.43
N ARG A 233 2.77 8.93 -10.33
CA ARG A 233 3.21 10.09 -11.12
C ARG A 233 2.13 10.57 -12.09
N ALA A 234 1.39 9.67 -12.73
CA ALA A 234 0.29 10.04 -13.61
C ALA A 234 -0.72 10.96 -12.90
N GLN A 235 -1.13 10.60 -11.68
CA GLN A 235 -2.13 11.33 -10.92
C GLN A 235 -1.62 12.72 -10.50
N ASN A 236 -0.35 12.84 -10.09
CA ASN A 236 0.28 14.13 -9.80
C ASN A 236 0.33 15.06 -11.03
N ILE A 237 0.68 14.51 -12.19
CA ILE A 237 0.68 15.26 -13.45
C ILE A 237 -0.74 15.68 -13.82
N LEU A 238 -1.73 14.79 -13.73
CA LEU A 238 -3.13 15.13 -14.01
C LEU A 238 -3.61 16.27 -13.10
N MET A 239 -3.30 16.24 -11.81
CA MET A 239 -3.67 17.34 -10.91
C MET A 239 -2.98 18.67 -11.25
N THR A 240 -1.71 18.63 -11.67
CA THR A 240 -0.99 19.81 -12.17
C THR A 240 -1.66 20.39 -13.42
N LEU A 241 -2.01 19.52 -14.37
CA LEU A 241 -2.66 19.92 -15.62
C LEU A 241 -4.08 20.45 -15.39
N LYS A 242 -4.84 19.84 -14.47
CA LYS A 242 -6.19 20.30 -14.11
C LYS A 242 -6.13 21.74 -13.57
N ASP A 243 -5.28 22.00 -12.59
CA ASP A 243 -5.09 23.33 -12.00
C ASP A 243 -4.62 24.36 -13.04
N ALA A 244 -3.74 23.96 -13.97
CA ALA A 244 -3.31 24.81 -15.07
C ALA A 244 -4.44 25.14 -16.05
N CYS A 245 -5.31 24.18 -16.37
CA CYS A 245 -6.50 24.39 -17.20
C CYS A 245 -7.51 25.32 -16.53
N GLU A 246 -7.78 25.13 -15.23
CA GLU A 246 -8.71 25.97 -14.45
C GLU A 246 -8.24 27.42 -14.38
N ARG A 247 -6.92 27.64 -14.34
CA ARG A 247 -6.29 28.97 -14.38
C ARG A 247 -6.14 29.53 -15.81
N GLY A 248 -6.58 28.80 -16.83
CA GLY A 248 -6.46 29.21 -18.24
C GLY A 248 -5.03 29.23 -18.79
N LYS A 249 -4.07 28.59 -18.12
CA LYS A 249 -2.67 28.49 -18.60
C LYS A 249 -2.51 27.43 -19.70
N ILE A 250 -3.35 26.39 -19.67
CA ILE A 250 -3.44 25.36 -20.71
C ILE A 250 -4.86 25.36 -21.27
N GLN A 251 -5.01 25.45 -22.59
CA GLN A 251 -6.31 25.54 -23.26
C GLN A 251 -6.46 24.55 -24.43
N CYS A 252 -5.53 23.62 -24.59
CA CYS A 252 -5.59 22.58 -25.60
C CYS A 252 -6.20 21.27 -25.05
N PRO A 253 -6.67 20.36 -25.91
CA PRO A 253 -7.12 19.04 -25.47
C PRO A 253 -6.02 18.25 -24.75
N ILE A 254 -6.40 17.56 -23.67
CA ILE A 254 -5.53 16.67 -22.91
C ILE A 254 -6.08 15.24 -22.99
N TYR A 255 -5.27 14.32 -23.50
CA TYR A 255 -5.64 12.93 -23.70
C TYR A 255 -4.96 12.01 -22.70
N MET A 256 -5.72 11.08 -22.12
CA MET A 256 -5.21 10.01 -21.25
C MET A 256 -5.26 8.68 -22.00
N ASP A 257 -4.12 8.02 -22.18
CA ASP A 257 -4.02 6.72 -22.87
C ASP A 257 -3.31 5.67 -22.00
N GLY A 258 -3.48 4.39 -22.33
CA GLY A 258 -2.93 3.27 -21.59
C GLY A 258 -3.80 2.87 -20.40
N MET A 259 -3.14 2.50 -19.30
CA MET A 259 -3.84 2.01 -18.10
C MET A 259 -4.38 3.12 -17.20
N LEU A 260 -4.15 4.40 -17.53
CA LEU A 260 -4.49 5.55 -16.69
C LEU A 260 -5.94 5.53 -16.23
N LYS A 261 -6.90 5.35 -17.15
CA LYS A 261 -8.33 5.32 -16.80
C LYS A 261 -8.63 4.25 -15.75
N ARG A 262 -8.19 3.01 -15.98
CA ARG A 262 -8.41 1.89 -15.05
C ARG A 262 -7.79 2.10 -13.68
N ILE A 263 -6.63 2.75 -13.62
CA ILE A 263 -6.01 3.08 -12.34
C ILE A 263 -6.75 4.22 -11.65
N ASN A 264 -7.15 5.26 -12.39
CA ASN A 264 -7.91 6.37 -11.84
C ASN A 264 -9.28 5.92 -11.29
N ASP A 265 -9.92 4.93 -11.91
CA ASP A 265 -11.14 4.30 -11.37
C ASP A 265 -10.89 3.69 -9.97
N ILE A 266 -9.71 3.12 -9.73
CA ILE A 266 -9.33 2.59 -8.39
C ILE A 266 -9.06 3.74 -7.40
N TYR A 267 -8.50 4.86 -7.85
CA TYR A 267 -8.31 6.02 -6.97
C TYR A 267 -9.66 6.57 -6.47
N ASP A 268 -10.72 6.47 -7.27
CA ASP A 268 -12.09 6.87 -6.91
C ASP A 268 -12.70 5.98 -5.82
N ASP A 269 -12.30 4.71 -5.77
CA ASP A 269 -12.76 3.75 -4.75
C ASP A 269 -12.09 3.97 -3.38
N TYR A 270 -10.98 4.70 -3.30
CA TYR A 270 -10.15 4.86 -2.08
C TYR A 270 -9.75 6.32 -1.79
N PRO A 271 -10.68 7.28 -1.77
CA PRO A 271 -10.34 8.69 -1.55
C PRO A 271 -9.74 8.98 -0.17
N GLU A 272 -10.08 8.19 0.85
CA GLU A 272 -9.58 8.31 2.23
C GLU A 272 -8.10 7.93 2.40
N TRP A 273 -7.51 7.29 1.40
CA TRP A 273 -6.10 6.89 1.37
C TRP A 273 -5.18 7.97 0.76
N MET A 274 -5.76 9.09 0.31
CA MET A 274 -5.02 10.23 -0.22
C MET A 274 -4.95 11.37 0.80
N ASN A 275 -4.23 12.44 0.46
CA ASN A 275 -4.18 13.62 1.31
C ASN A 275 -5.55 14.31 1.44
N GLU A 276 -5.69 15.17 2.46
CA GLU A 276 -6.94 15.87 2.78
C GLU A 276 -7.49 16.68 1.60
N SER A 277 -6.61 17.27 0.79
CA SER A 277 -7.01 18.07 -0.39
C SER A 277 -7.66 17.20 -1.47
N MET A 278 -7.09 16.03 -1.76
CA MET A 278 -7.68 15.07 -2.70
C MET A 278 -8.98 14.50 -2.16
N TYR A 279 -9.02 14.11 -0.88
CA TYR A 279 -10.25 13.61 -0.25
C TYR A 279 -11.40 14.61 -0.36
N ALA A 280 -11.12 15.91 -0.17
CA ALA A 280 -12.11 16.97 -0.36
C ALA A 280 -12.58 17.09 -1.82
N LEU A 281 -11.66 17.01 -2.80
CA LEU A 281 -12.02 17.05 -4.21
C LEU A 281 -12.92 15.88 -4.60
N PHE A 282 -12.59 14.66 -4.20
CA PHE A 282 -13.38 13.46 -4.51
C PHE A 282 -14.79 13.51 -3.91
N LYS A 283 -15.02 14.24 -2.81
CA LYS A 283 -16.37 14.50 -2.28
C LYS A 283 -17.23 15.36 -3.21
N GLU A 284 -16.62 16.26 -3.97
CA GLU A 284 -17.31 17.11 -4.95
C GLU A 284 -17.47 16.38 -6.30
N GLY A 285 -16.56 15.46 -6.60
CA GLY A 285 -16.58 14.56 -7.75
C GLY A 285 -15.17 14.11 -8.14
N ASN A 286 -15.06 13.04 -8.92
CA ASN A 286 -13.76 12.49 -9.31
C ASN A 286 -12.94 13.53 -10.12
N PRO A 287 -11.80 14.03 -9.59
CA PRO A 287 -11.00 15.06 -10.26
C PRO A 287 -10.34 14.54 -11.54
N PHE A 288 -10.20 13.22 -11.70
CA PHE A 288 -9.64 12.59 -12.90
C PHE A 288 -10.67 12.43 -14.03
N GLU A 289 -11.96 12.65 -13.76
CA GLU A 289 -13.03 12.75 -14.76
C GLU A 289 -13.35 14.21 -15.15
N SER A 290 -12.44 15.14 -14.85
CA SER A 290 -12.56 16.55 -15.24
C SER A 290 -12.83 16.69 -16.75
N PRO A 291 -13.65 17.67 -17.18
CA PRO A 291 -13.93 17.92 -18.60
C PRO A 291 -12.68 18.31 -19.42
N PHE A 292 -11.56 18.63 -18.77
CA PHE A 292 -10.29 18.88 -19.43
C PHE A 292 -9.60 17.61 -19.95
N PHE A 293 -9.98 16.43 -19.44
CA PHE A 293 -9.35 15.16 -19.78
C PHE A 293 -10.25 14.29 -20.66
N SER A 294 -9.65 13.71 -21.70
CA SER A 294 -10.33 12.78 -22.60
C SER A 294 -9.59 11.45 -22.65
N SER A 295 -10.27 10.37 -22.26
CA SER A 295 -9.71 9.03 -22.41
C SER A 295 -9.58 8.64 -23.89
N VAL A 296 -8.49 7.98 -24.25
CA VAL A 296 -8.22 7.54 -25.63
C VAL A 296 -8.85 6.18 -25.88
N ASP A 297 -9.98 6.16 -26.59
CA ASP A 297 -10.61 4.90 -27.04
C ASP A 297 -9.96 4.36 -28.33
N ASN A 298 -9.49 5.26 -29.20
CA ASN A 298 -8.85 4.92 -30.47
C ASN A 298 -7.62 5.77 -30.73
N ARG A 299 -6.44 5.20 -30.44
CA ARG A 299 -5.15 5.86 -30.60
C ARG A 299 -4.89 6.37 -32.02
N LYS A 300 -5.35 5.66 -33.06
CA LYS A 300 -5.16 6.10 -34.47
C LYS A 300 -5.82 7.45 -34.75
N ARG A 301 -6.94 7.77 -34.09
CA ARG A 301 -7.59 9.08 -34.22
C ARG A 301 -6.69 10.19 -33.69
N ILE A 302 -6.09 9.96 -32.52
CA ILE A 302 -5.18 10.92 -31.88
C ILE A 302 -3.91 11.09 -32.70
N LEU A 303 -3.30 10.00 -33.17
CA LEU A 303 -2.05 10.04 -33.95
C LEU A 303 -2.18 10.83 -35.26
N ASN A 304 -3.36 10.80 -35.90
CA ASN A 304 -3.61 11.44 -37.19
C ASN A 304 -4.13 12.88 -37.09
N GLN A 305 -4.32 13.43 -35.89
CA GLN A 305 -4.82 14.80 -35.75
C GLN A 305 -3.71 15.85 -35.91
N SER A 306 -4.07 16.97 -36.52
CA SER A 306 -3.17 18.12 -36.68
C SER A 306 -3.22 19.12 -35.53
N GLU A 307 -4.23 19.01 -34.65
CA GLU A 307 -4.45 19.97 -33.57
C GLU A 307 -3.40 19.84 -32.45
N PRO A 308 -2.92 20.97 -31.89
CA PRO A 308 -2.06 20.97 -30.73
C PRO A 308 -2.73 20.29 -29.54
N SER A 309 -2.01 19.40 -28.86
CA SER A 309 -2.58 18.61 -27.77
C SER A 309 -1.52 18.12 -26.80
N VAL A 310 -1.96 17.74 -25.61
CA VAL A 310 -1.16 17.02 -24.62
C VAL A 310 -1.65 15.58 -24.56
N VAL A 311 -0.72 14.63 -24.53
CA VAL A 311 -1.01 13.20 -24.34
C VAL A 311 -0.25 12.70 -23.12
N VAL A 312 -0.97 12.30 -22.08
CA VAL A 312 -0.42 11.61 -20.91
C VAL A 312 -0.61 10.10 -21.12
N THR A 313 0.48 9.33 -21.15
CA THR A 313 0.42 7.93 -21.58
C THR A 313 1.48 7.05 -20.94
N THR A 314 1.24 5.74 -20.88
CA THR A 314 2.23 4.74 -20.43
C THR A 314 3.12 4.27 -21.59
N ALA A 315 4.36 3.82 -21.36
CA ALA A 315 5.05 3.63 -20.08
C ALA A 315 6.10 4.72 -19.78
N GLY A 316 6.29 5.05 -18.50
CA GLY A 316 7.08 6.20 -18.04
C GLY A 316 8.56 6.21 -18.46
N MET A 317 9.15 5.04 -18.72
CA MET A 317 10.54 4.93 -19.19
C MET A 317 10.69 4.68 -20.69
N MET A 318 9.56 4.69 -21.42
CA MET A 318 9.50 4.41 -22.85
C MET A 318 10.03 3.02 -23.25
N SER A 319 10.06 2.07 -22.32
CA SER A 319 10.51 0.69 -22.57
C SER A 319 9.49 -0.16 -23.34
N GLY A 320 8.26 0.33 -23.49
CA GLY A 320 7.16 -0.44 -24.06
C GLY A 320 5.82 0.31 -24.01
N GLY A 321 4.77 -0.35 -24.47
CA GLY A 321 3.40 0.13 -24.34
C GLY A 321 2.99 1.26 -25.30
N PRO A 322 1.88 1.96 -25.00
CA PRO A 322 1.28 2.97 -25.88
C PRO A 322 2.22 4.10 -26.33
N VAL A 323 3.16 4.55 -25.48
CA VAL A 323 4.11 5.63 -25.75
C VAL A 323 4.94 5.35 -27.01
N LEU A 324 5.30 4.09 -27.28
CA LEU A 324 6.05 3.72 -28.49
C LEU A 324 5.26 4.01 -29.76
N SER A 325 3.93 3.92 -29.73
CA SER A 325 3.09 4.30 -30.86
C SER A 325 3.18 5.81 -31.14
N TYR A 326 3.18 6.64 -30.09
CA TYR A 326 3.34 8.09 -30.23
C TYR A 326 4.74 8.46 -30.69
N LEU A 327 5.76 7.81 -30.13
CA LEU A 327 7.15 8.00 -30.56
C LEU A 327 7.33 7.67 -32.05
N ASN A 328 6.89 6.49 -32.48
CA ASN A 328 7.00 6.07 -33.88
C ASN A 328 6.31 7.02 -34.88
N HIS A 329 5.24 7.72 -34.47
CA HIS A 329 4.51 8.64 -35.36
C HIS A 329 5.01 10.08 -35.29
N TRP A 330 5.43 10.56 -34.12
CA TRP A 330 5.69 11.99 -33.88
C TRP A 330 7.17 12.32 -33.62
N ALA A 331 8.06 11.34 -33.46
CA ALA A 331 9.48 11.57 -33.18
C ALA A 331 10.19 12.45 -34.24
N LYS A 332 9.74 12.42 -35.49
CA LYS A 332 10.35 13.19 -36.59
C LYS A 332 9.80 14.62 -36.73
N ASP A 333 8.77 14.98 -35.97
CA ASP A 333 8.20 16.33 -35.98
C ASP A 333 8.93 17.21 -34.95
N PRO A 334 9.71 18.23 -35.35
CA PRO A 334 10.44 19.09 -34.43
C PRO A 334 9.51 19.95 -33.56
N LYS A 335 8.22 20.05 -33.89
CA LYS A 335 7.21 20.71 -33.06
C LYS A 335 6.64 19.80 -31.97
N THR A 336 7.04 18.52 -31.95
CA THR A 336 6.63 17.62 -30.88
C THR A 336 7.65 17.68 -29.74
N THR A 337 7.15 17.67 -28.51
CA THR A 337 7.95 17.56 -27.30
C THR A 337 7.62 16.27 -26.56
N PHE A 338 8.63 15.48 -26.21
CA PHE A 338 8.51 14.40 -25.25
C PHE A 338 9.03 14.90 -23.90
N ALA A 339 8.12 15.11 -22.94
CA ALA A 339 8.43 15.58 -21.60
C ALA A 339 8.51 14.37 -20.65
N LEU A 340 9.71 13.87 -20.41
CA LEU A 340 9.96 12.79 -19.46
C LEU A 340 9.91 13.35 -18.04
N VAL A 341 8.98 12.85 -17.24
CA VAL A 341 8.64 13.46 -15.94
C VAL A 341 9.23 12.75 -14.72
N GLY A 342 10.16 11.81 -14.90
CA GLY A 342 10.99 11.39 -13.77
C GLY A 342 11.97 10.29 -14.13
N TYR A 343 12.40 9.49 -13.14
CA TYR A 343 13.59 8.65 -13.28
C TYR A 343 13.57 7.77 -14.53
N GLN A 344 14.73 7.70 -15.19
CA GLN A 344 14.98 6.85 -16.33
C GLN A 344 16.17 5.97 -16.02
N VAL A 345 15.92 4.67 -15.83
CA VAL A 345 16.97 3.68 -15.55
C VAL A 345 17.93 3.58 -16.74
N GLU A 346 19.21 3.36 -16.47
CA GLU A 346 20.22 3.13 -17.50
C GLU A 346 19.81 2.00 -18.46
N GLY A 347 20.06 2.19 -19.76
CA GLY A 347 19.68 1.23 -20.80
C GLY A 347 18.23 1.34 -21.29
N THR A 348 17.37 2.16 -20.66
CA THR A 348 16.03 2.43 -21.19
C THR A 348 16.04 3.43 -22.34
N LEU A 349 15.04 3.36 -23.22
CA LEU A 349 14.90 4.29 -24.35
C LEU A 349 14.77 5.74 -23.87
N GLY A 350 13.99 5.99 -22.82
CA GLY A 350 13.85 7.33 -22.27
C GLY A 350 15.18 7.89 -21.75
N ARG A 351 16.02 7.06 -21.12
CA ARG A 351 17.37 7.47 -20.70
C ARG A 351 18.26 7.83 -21.89
N MET A 352 18.28 6.99 -22.92
CA MET A 352 19.05 7.25 -24.15
C MET A 352 18.69 8.61 -24.78
N LEU A 353 17.40 8.96 -24.81
CA LEU A 353 16.93 10.24 -25.36
C LEU A 353 17.35 11.43 -24.50
N ILE A 354 17.31 11.31 -23.17
CA ILE A 354 17.80 12.34 -22.25
C ILE A 354 19.30 12.57 -22.44
N ASP A 355 20.08 11.50 -22.58
CA ASP A 355 21.54 11.55 -22.80
C ASP A 355 21.93 12.08 -24.20
N GLY A 356 20.96 12.55 -24.99
CA GLY A 356 21.21 13.22 -26.26
C GLY A 356 21.23 12.29 -27.48
N GLN A 357 20.94 10.99 -27.31
CA GLN A 357 20.82 10.11 -28.47
C GLN A 357 19.60 10.51 -29.30
N ARG A 358 19.80 10.63 -30.61
CA ARG A 358 18.75 11.02 -31.58
C ARG A 358 18.54 10.00 -32.70
N HIS A 359 19.37 8.95 -32.74
CA HIS A 359 19.21 7.80 -33.62
C HIS A 359 19.08 6.59 -32.71
N VAL A 360 17.87 6.05 -32.60
CA VAL A 360 17.54 4.96 -31.67
C VAL A 360 16.87 3.83 -32.43
N THR A 361 16.80 2.65 -31.82
CA THR A 361 16.07 1.51 -32.38
C THR A 361 14.80 1.27 -31.58
N VAL A 362 13.66 1.19 -32.26
CA VAL A 362 12.35 0.90 -31.66
C VAL A 362 11.69 -0.19 -32.50
N ASP A 363 11.21 -1.26 -31.87
CA ASP A 363 10.62 -2.43 -32.56
C ASP A 363 11.51 -2.98 -33.69
N ASP A 364 12.82 -3.12 -33.42
CA ASP A 364 13.87 -3.54 -34.36
C ASP A 364 14.04 -2.65 -35.60
N LYS A 365 13.53 -1.41 -35.55
CA LYS A 365 13.63 -0.44 -36.65
C LYS A 365 14.37 0.82 -36.21
N PRO A 366 15.27 1.36 -37.05
CA PRO A 366 15.91 2.64 -36.77
C PRO A 366 14.89 3.78 -36.82
N LEU A 367 14.96 4.68 -35.85
CA LEU A 367 14.13 5.85 -35.72
C LEU A 367 14.98 7.09 -35.44
N ASP A 368 14.89 8.06 -36.35
CA ASP A 368 15.45 9.39 -36.15
C ASP A 368 14.49 10.24 -35.30
N VAL A 369 15.03 10.88 -34.26
CA VAL A 369 14.28 11.72 -33.33
C VAL A 369 14.70 13.17 -33.54
N SER A 370 13.79 13.95 -34.12
CA SER A 370 13.90 15.42 -34.27
C SER A 370 13.04 16.17 -33.25
N ALA A 371 12.11 15.48 -32.59
CA ALA A 371 11.29 16.01 -31.52
C ALA A 371 12.16 16.52 -30.35
N ARG A 372 11.66 17.57 -29.69
CA ARG A 372 12.27 18.13 -28.48
C ARG A 372 12.16 17.11 -27.34
N ILE A 373 13.24 16.88 -26.62
CA ILE A 373 13.27 16.03 -25.42
C ILE A 373 13.48 16.94 -24.22
N GLU A 374 12.55 16.89 -23.27
CA GLU A 374 12.61 17.63 -22.01
C GLU A 374 12.56 16.64 -20.86
N HIS A 375 13.41 16.87 -19.85
CA HIS A 375 13.39 16.11 -18.61
C HIS A 375 13.01 17.05 -17.47
N ILE A 376 11.93 16.71 -16.76
CA ILE A 376 11.37 17.52 -15.68
C ILE A 376 11.14 16.60 -14.49
N THR A 377 11.80 16.84 -13.37
CA THR A 377 11.78 15.90 -12.24
C THR A 377 10.47 16.01 -11.45
N PHE A 378 9.60 15.01 -11.59
CA PHE A 378 8.50 14.71 -10.65
C PHE A 378 8.81 13.39 -9.94
N SER A 379 9.62 13.44 -8.89
CA SER A 379 9.90 12.23 -8.11
C SER A 379 8.73 11.91 -7.19
N ALA A 380 8.51 10.61 -7.02
CA ALA A 380 7.63 10.08 -5.97
C ALA A 380 8.46 9.40 -4.86
N HIS A 381 9.80 9.49 -4.93
CA HIS A 381 10.71 9.01 -3.92
C HIS A 381 11.29 10.18 -3.15
N ALA A 382 11.70 9.93 -1.92
CA ALA A 382 12.52 10.84 -1.15
C ALA A 382 13.89 11.02 -1.83
N ASP A 383 14.36 12.25 -1.86
CA ASP A 383 15.71 12.60 -2.27
C ASP A 383 16.69 12.38 -1.10
N HIS A 384 17.96 12.69 -1.29
CA HIS A 384 18.99 12.41 -0.29
C HIS A 384 18.67 13.03 1.08
N ASP A 385 18.30 14.32 1.07
CA ASP A 385 17.95 15.05 2.29
C ASP A 385 16.64 14.52 2.90
N GLY A 386 15.68 14.13 2.06
CA GLY A 386 14.45 13.46 2.48
C GLY A 386 14.71 12.13 3.19
N LEU A 387 15.60 11.28 2.66
CA LEU A 387 15.95 9.99 3.26
C LEU A 387 16.65 10.16 4.62
N LEU A 388 17.54 11.14 4.75
CA LEU A 388 18.17 11.47 6.03
C LEU A 388 17.14 12.02 7.03
N THR A 389 16.28 12.94 6.58
CA THR A 389 15.20 13.52 7.40
C THR A 389 14.25 12.43 7.88
N TYR A 390 13.93 11.44 7.06
CA TYR A 390 13.10 10.30 7.44
C TYR A 390 13.70 9.55 8.64
N VAL A 391 14.99 9.16 8.56
CA VAL A 391 15.67 8.43 9.65
C VAL A 391 15.75 9.29 10.92
N ASP A 392 16.00 10.58 10.79
CA ASP A 392 16.10 11.51 11.92
C ASP A 392 14.73 11.83 12.55
N SER A 393 13.64 11.68 11.80
CA SER A 393 12.27 11.92 12.27
C SER A 393 11.68 10.75 13.04
N LEU A 394 12.31 9.56 12.99
CA LEU A 394 11.84 8.40 13.74
C LEU A 394 11.90 8.69 15.26
N PRO A 395 10.92 8.23 16.07
CA PRO A 395 10.85 8.59 17.49
C PRO A 395 12.04 8.09 18.32
N LYS A 396 12.71 7.04 17.84
CA LYS A 396 13.94 6.49 18.41
C LYS A 396 14.92 6.24 17.26
N PRO A 397 16.20 6.66 17.37
CA PRO A 397 17.22 6.33 16.39
C PRO A 397 17.37 4.80 16.26
N PRO A 398 17.35 4.26 15.03
CA PRO A 398 17.53 2.82 14.81
C PRO A 398 18.96 2.40 15.14
N GLU A 399 19.11 1.16 15.64
CA GLU A 399 20.42 0.55 15.92
C GLU A 399 21.11 0.13 14.62
N ASN A 400 20.34 -0.33 13.64
CA ASN A 400 20.84 -0.76 12.32
C ASN A 400 19.98 -0.15 11.21
N VAL A 401 20.63 0.35 10.16
CA VAL A 401 19.98 0.77 8.92
C VAL A 401 20.57 -0.03 7.76
N PHE A 402 19.79 -0.94 7.18
CA PHE A 402 20.17 -1.61 5.96
C PHE A 402 19.73 -0.78 4.76
N LEU A 403 20.67 -0.47 3.87
CA LEU A 403 20.39 0.24 2.63
C LEU A 403 20.15 -0.77 1.50
N ASN A 404 19.00 -0.68 0.85
CA ASN A 404 18.63 -1.48 -0.30
C ASN A 404 17.99 -0.58 -1.38
N HIS A 405 17.51 -1.19 -2.48
CA HIS A 405 16.80 -0.48 -3.55
C HIS A 405 17.54 0.78 -4.03
N GLY A 406 18.78 0.58 -4.49
CA GLY A 406 19.71 1.66 -4.81
C GLY A 406 21.02 1.10 -5.36
N GLU A 407 21.81 1.93 -6.02
CA GLU A 407 23.04 1.51 -6.69
C GLU A 407 24.18 2.52 -6.55
N GLY A 408 25.42 2.03 -6.66
CA GLY A 408 26.63 2.86 -6.73
C GLY A 408 26.72 3.97 -5.67
N GLU A 409 26.87 5.20 -6.16
CA GLU A 409 27.08 6.41 -5.35
C GLU A 409 25.95 6.66 -4.35
N SER A 410 24.71 6.31 -4.69
CA SER A 410 23.57 6.50 -3.79
C SER A 410 23.75 5.76 -2.46
N LEU A 411 24.12 4.48 -2.53
CA LEU A 411 24.36 3.66 -1.34
C LEU A 411 25.59 4.12 -0.57
N GLU A 412 26.66 4.49 -1.27
CA GLU A 412 27.91 4.94 -0.66
C GLU A 412 27.74 6.29 0.06
N SER A 413 26.97 7.20 -0.52
CA SER A 413 26.63 8.49 0.07
C SER A 413 25.78 8.34 1.33
N MET A 414 24.67 7.58 1.25
CA MET A 414 23.84 7.29 2.43
C MET A 414 24.63 6.59 3.54
N THR A 415 25.55 5.68 3.20
CA THR A 415 26.41 5.03 4.21
C THR A 415 27.31 6.04 4.91
N ARG A 416 27.92 6.99 4.17
CA ARG A 416 28.74 8.05 4.76
C ARG A 416 27.91 8.98 5.65
N ALA A 417 26.72 9.37 5.20
CA ALA A 417 25.85 10.29 5.92
C ALA A 417 25.28 9.68 7.22
N LEU A 418 24.86 8.41 7.18
CA LEU A 418 24.30 7.72 8.34
C LEU A 418 25.36 7.18 9.32
N GLY A 419 26.61 6.99 8.89
CA GLY A 419 27.71 6.57 9.73
C GLY A 419 27.63 5.10 10.17
N ASP A 420 28.08 4.82 11.39
CA ASP A 420 28.29 3.45 11.91
C ASP A 420 27.04 2.57 11.97
N LYS A 421 25.84 3.15 11.91
CA LYS A 421 24.55 2.41 11.90
C LYS A 421 24.21 1.85 10.52
N ALA A 422 24.78 2.39 9.44
CA ALA A 422 24.42 2.00 8.08
C ALA A 422 25.21 0.79 7.57
N THR A 423 24.50 -0.12 6.93
CA THR A 423 25.07 -1.28 6.24
C THR A 423 24.44 -1.41 4.87
N ILE A 424 25.25 -1.42 3.81
CA ILE A 424 24.77 -1.76 2.47
C ILE A 424 24.37 -3.23 2.45
N ALA A 425 23.12 -3.52 2.10
CA ALA A 425 22.64 -4.89 1.94
C ALA A 425 23.44 -5.58 0.81
N GLU A 426 23.83 -6.84 1.04
CA GLU A 426 24.58 -7.62 0.05
C GLU A 426 23.69 -8.75 -0.48
N PRO A 427 23.68 -9.01 -1.81
CA PRO A 427 22.86 -10.06 -2.40
C PRO A 427 23.14 -11.42 -1.76
N LEU A 428 22.07 -12.13 -1.37
CA LEU A 428 22.10 -13.47 -0.79
C LEU A 428 22.88 -13.64 0.52
N LYS A 429 23.44 -12.56 1.08
CA LYS A 429 24.10 -12.62 2.39
C LYS A 429 23.06 -12.67 3.50
N VAL A 430 23.22 -13.61 4.42
CA VAL A 430 22.37 -13.74 5.60
C VAL A 430 22.94 -12.86 6.72
N TYR A 431 22.12 -11.93 7.18
CA TYR A 431 22.42 -11.08 8.33
C TYR A 431 21.66 -11.63 9.54
N THR A 432 22.37 -11.95 10.62
CA THR A 432 21.75 -12.40 11.88
C THR A 432 21.75 -11.24 12.87
N LEU A 433 20.56 -10.76 13.21
CA LEU A 433 20.36 -9.72 14.20
C LEU A 433 20.21 -10.35 15.58
N LYS A 434 20.90 -9.78 16.56
CA LYS A 434 20.80 -10.19 17.96
C LYS A 434 19.47 -9.71 18.54
N GLU A 435 19.02 -10.33 19.62
CA GLU A 435 17.92 -9.78 20.41
C GLU A 435 18.21 -8.32 20.78
N SER A 436 17.22 -7.46 20.57
CA SER A 436 17.34 -6.04 20.85
C SER A 436 17.63 -5.82 22.34
N ARG A 437 18.56 -4.89 22.63
CA ARG A 437 18.81 -4.44 24.01
C ARG A 437 17.63 -3.67 24.59
N SER A 438 16.72 -3.20 23.73
CA SER A 438 15.55 -2.43 24.12
C SER A 438 14.43 -3.30 24.72
N GLY A 439 14.58 -4.63 24.71
CA GLY A 439 13.67 -5.55 25.37
C GLY A 439 12.25 -5.37 24.84
N PHE A 440 12.07 -5.49 23.52
CA PHE A 440 10.74 -5.61 22.95
C PHE A 440 10.11 -6.89 23.49
N VAL A 441 9.43 -6.77 24.63
CA VAL A 441 8.42 -7.72 25.04
C VAL A 441 7.27 -7.44 24.10
N PRO A 442 6.79 -8.43 23.32
CA PRO A 442 5.57 -8.29 22.57
C PRO A 442 4.54 -7.78 23.57
N ILE A 443 4.18 -6.51 23.45
CA ILE A 443 3.10 -5.95 24.21
C ILE A 443 1.92 -6.73 23.65
N GLU A 444 1.51 -7.80 24.34
CA GLU A 444 0.11 -8.25 24.31
C GLU A 444 -0.64 -6.94 24.31
N PRO A 445 -1.38 -6.58 23.25
CA PRO A 445 -1.96 -5.26 23.15
C PRO A 445 -2.85 -5.06 24.36
N SER A 446 -2.28 -4.48 25.43
CA SER A 446 -2.99 -4.27 26.65
C SER A 446 -3.87 -3.13 26.28
N LEU A 447 -5.15 -3.43 26.10
CA LEU A 447 -6.16 -2.46 25.71
C LEU A 447 -6.05 -1.21 26.62
N THR A 448 -5.61 -1.40 27.86
CA THR A 448 -5.16 -0.33 28.75
C THR A 448 -4.24 -0.90 29.84
N GLU A 449 -3.40 -0.04 30.44
CA GLU A 449 -2.69 -0.35 31.70
C GLU A 449 -3.61 -0.20 32.93
N GLU A 450 -4.69 0.57 32.82
CA GLU A 450 -5.63 0.83 33.89
C GLU A 450 -6.49 -0.40 34.20
N LEU A 451 -6.75 -0.66 35.48
CA LEU A 451 -7.65 -1.75 35.90
C LEU A 451 -9.10 -1.49 35.49
N LEU A 452 -9.48 -0.21 35.39
CA LEU A 452 -10.79 0.24 34.95
C LEU A 452 -10.61 1.56 34.18
N HIS A 453 -10.92 1.55 32.88
CA HIS A 453 -10.71 2.67 31.97
C HIS A 453 -12.04 3.17 31.41
N LEU A 454 -12.32 4.46 31.61
CA LEU A 454 -13.48 5.13 31.00
C LEU A 454 -13.17 5.43 29.54
N VAL A 455 -14.01 4.89 28.64
CA VAL A 455 -13.92 5.13 27.21
C VAL A 455 -15.13 5.95 26.78
N ILE A 456 -14.88 7.05 26.09
CA ILE A 456 -15.91 7.89 25.48
C ILE A 456 -15.57 7.99 24.00
N THR A 457 -16.58 7.92 23.14
CA THR A 457 -16.41 8.12 21.71
C THR A 457 -17.38 9.15 21.16
N THR A 458 -16.95 9.80 20.09
CA THR A 458 -17.74 10.69 19.25
C THR A 458 -17.85 10.11 17.84
N PRO A 459 -18.80 10.60 17.01
CA PRO A 459 -18.89 10.25 15.59
C PRO A 459 -17.60 10.43 14.76
N ARG A 460 -16.54 11.04 15.30
CA ARG A 460 -15.28 11.32 14.58
C ARG A 460 -14.10 10.43 14.99
N ASP A 461 -14.14 9.84 16.19
CA ASP A 461 -12.97 9.15 16.77
C ASP A 461 -13.17 7.64 16.93
N GLU A 462 -14.41 7.15 16.94
CA GLU A 462 -14.77 5.72 16.93
C GLU A 462 -14.06 4.85 17.99
N ILE A 463 -13.62 5.44 19.11
CA ILE A 463 -12.74 4.80 20.09
C ILE A 463 -13.36 3.52 20.68
N ILE A 464 -14.65 3.54 21.02
CA ILE A 464 -15.35 2.37 21.59
C ILE A 464 -15.36 1.20 20.59
N LYS A 465 -15.59 1.48 19.30
CA LYS A 465 -15.56 0.49 18.24
C LYS A 465 -14.19 -0.17 18.17
N THR A 466 -13.11 0.62 18.18
CA THR A 466 -11.73 0.12 18.18
C THR A 466 -11.47 -0.83 19.34
N TYR A 467 -11.90 -0.47 20.55
CA TYR A 467 -11.72 -1.33 21.72
C TYR A 467 -12.50 -2.65 21.64
N MET A 468 -13.77 -2.57 21.24
CA MET A 468 -14.63 -3.77 21.14
C MET A 468 -14.16 -4.71 20.03
N ILE A 469 -13.76 -4.19 18.86
CA ILE A 469 -13.18 -4.98 17.77
C ILE A 469 -11.88 -5.62 18.22
N ARG A 470 -10.98 -4.84 18.81
CA ARG A 470 -9.68 -5.36 19.27
C ARG A 470 -9.85 -6.47 20.31
N MET A 471 -10.80 -6.34 21.25
CA MET A 471 -11.15 -7.41 22.20
C MET A 471 -11.58 -8.71 21.52
N ILE A 472 -12.28 -8.64 20.39
CA ILE A 472 -12.70 -9.81 19.60
C ILE A 472 -11.51 -10.37 18.80
N GLN A 473 -10.72 -9.50 18.18
CA GLN A 473 -9.57 -9.90 17.36
C GLN A 473 -8.45 -10.53 18.18
N THR A 474 -8.22 -10.08 19.41
CA THR A 474 -7.16 -10.60 20.28
C THR A 474 -7.61 -11.77 21.17
N ALA A 475 -8.89 -12.15 21.13
CA ALA A 475 -9.40 -13.27 21.92
C ALA A 475 -8.78 -14.60 21.46
N ARG A 476 -8.43 -15.45 22.43
CA ARG A 476 -7.78 -16.75 22.21
C ARG A 476 -8.66 -17.95 22.60
N GLN A 477 -9.58 -17.78 23.54
CA GLN A 477 -10.41 -18.86 24.07
C GLN A 477 -11.89 -18.59 23.93
N THR A 478 -12.37 -17.43 24.40
CA THR A 478 -13.80 -17.13 24.46
C THR A 478 -14.11 -15.66 24.22
N VAL A 479 -15.18 -15.41 23.46
CA VAL A 479 -15.82 -14.11 23.33
C VAL A 479 -17.29 -14.24 23.75
N ARG A 480 -17.72 -13.43 24.71
CA ARG A 480 -19.13 -13.34 25.15
C ARG A 480 -19.67 -11.96 24.83
N ILE A 481 -20.77 -11.89 24.10
CA ILE A 481 -21.38 -10.63 23.67
C ILE A 481 -22.85 -10.59 24.05
N ALA A 482 -23.29 -9.47 24.60
CA ALA A 482 -24.70 -9.16 24.76
C ALA A 482 -25.00 -7.79 24.17
N GLY A 483 -26.03 -7.70 23.33
CA GLY A 483 -26.41 -6.45 22.66
C GLY A 483 -26.95 -6.70 21.26
N TYR A 484 -27.11 -5.62 20.48
CA TYR A 484 -27.35 -5.72 19.05
C TYR A 484 -26.02 -5.81 18.29
N VAL A 485 -26.02 -6.60 17.22
CA VAL A 485 -24.86 -6.89 16.37
C VAL A 485 -25.31 -6.77 14.92
N ASP A 486 -24.53 -6.06 14.10
CA ASP A 486 -24.72 -6.04 12.66
C ASP A 486 -23.68 -6.88 11.90
N THR A 487 -23.77 -6.86 10.56
CA THR A 487 -22.91 -7.67 9.69
C THR A 487 -21.44 -7.22 9.71
N ALA A 488 -21.15 -5.95 10.01
CA ALA A 488 -19.78 -5.46 10.09
C ALA A 488 -19.04 -6.14 11.25
N ILE A 489 -19.66 -6.16 12.44
CA ILE A 489 -19.04 -6.80 13.61
C ILE A 489 -19.17 -8.32 13.59
N ALA A 490 -20.18 -8.86 12.92
CA ALA A 490 -20.28 -10.30 12.70
C ALA A 490 -19.04 -10.88 12.00
N ASN A 491 -18.46 -10.16 11.03
CA ASN A 491 -17.26 -10.61 10.33
C ASN A 491 -16.04 -10.74 11.25
N GLU A 492 -15.85 -9.82 12.21
CA GLU A 492 -14.78 -9.90 13.20
C GLU A 492 -14.89 -11.16 14.06
N MET A 493 -16.11 -11.48 14.48
CA MET A 493 -16.40 -12.68 15.26
C MET A 493 -16.22 -13.97 14.45
N ILE A 494 -16.51 -13.96 13.14
CA ILE A 494 -16.17 -15.08 12.25
C ILE A 494 -14.66 -15.26 12.18
N GLY A 495 -13.90 -14.17 12.14
CA GLY A 495 -12.44 -14.21 12.27
C GLY A 495 -12.02 -14.94 13.55
N ALA A 496 -12.65 -14.63 14.69
CA ALA A 496 -12.40 -15.32 15.96
C ALA A 496 -12.78 -16.82 15.92
N LEU A 497 -13.95 -17.16 15.36
CA LEU A 497 -14.38 -18.55 15.20
C LEU A 497 -13.40 -19.36 14.35
N ARG A 498 -12.87 -18.78 13.27
CA ARG A 498 -11.85 -19.41 12.42
C ARG A 498 -10.54 -19.69 13.16
N ARG A 499 -10.20 -18.87 14.16
CA ARG A 499 -9.07 -19.10 15.08
C ARG A 499 -9.37 -20.13 16.19
N GLY A 500 -10.55 -20.74 16.20
CA GLY A 500 -10.96 -21.72 17.21
C GLY A 500 -11.49 -21.11 18.52
N VAL A 501 -11.77 -19.81 18.54
CA VAL A 501 -12.33 -19.11 19.70
C VAL A 501 -13.81 -19.42 19.84
N GLU A 502 -14.28 -19.74 21.06
CA GLU A 502 -15.72 -19.92 21.31
C GLU A 502 -16.43 -18.56 21.36
N VAL A 503 -17.36 -18.32 20.43
CA VAL A 503 -18.20 -17.12 20.41
C VAL A 503 -19.60 -17.43 20.95
N LYS A 504 -20.00 -16.74 22.02
CA LYS A 504 -21.34 -16.78 22.64
C LYS A 504 -22.02 -15.41 22.51
N ILE A 505 -23.24 -15.36 22.01
CA ILE A 505 -23.98 -14.11 21.79
C ILE A 505 -25.40 -14.18 22.36
N ILE A 506 -25.79 -13.20 23.18
CA ILE A 506 -27.16 -12.97 23.63
C ILE A 506 -27.73 -11.78 22.86
N TYR A 507 -28.66 -12.03 21.94
CA TYR A 507 -29.43 -10.97 21.32
C TYR A 507 -30.57 -10.55 22.24
N ARG A 508 -30.81 -9.24 22.34
CA ARG A 508 -32.02 -8.75 23.00
C ARG A 508 -33.27 -9.01 22.17
N HIS A 509 -33.21 -8.68 20.88
CA HIS A 509 -34.29 -8.94 19.94
C HIS A 509 -33.78 -9.10 18.50
N LEU A 510 -34.24 -10.13 17.79
CA LEU A 510 -33.94 -10.38 16.38
C LEU A 510 -34.88 -9.68 15.37
N THR A 511 -35.62 -8.64 15.77
CA THR A 511 -36.59 -7.95 14.89
C THR A 511 -35.98 -7.03 13.85
N ARG A 512 -34.75 -6.54 14.04
CA ARG A 512 -34.07 -5.67 13.07
C ARG A 512 -33.52 -6.51 11.90
N PRO A 513 -33.72 -6.11 10.63
CA PRO A 513 -33.18 -6.84 9.48
C PRO A 513 -31.68 -7.10 9.54
N SER A 514 -30.88 -6.10 9.95
CA SER A 514 -29.43 -6.20 10.10
C SER A 514 -29.00 -7.22 11.16
N ASN A 515 -29.68 -7.27 12.31
CA ASN A 515 -29.43 -8.28 13.34
C ASN A 515 -29.76 -9.69 12.84
N ARG A 516 -30.79 -9.83 12.01
CA ARG A 516 -31.19 -11.12 11.45
C ARG A 516 -30.17 -11.65 10.45
N GLU A 517 -29.58 -10.75 9.66
CA GLU A 517 -28.52 -11.08 8.73
C GLU A 517 -27.23 -11.48 9.48
N ALA A 518 -26.82 -10.68 10.47
CA ALA A 518 -25.70 -11.01 11.35
C ALA A 518 -25.91 -12.33 12.09
N TYR A 519 -27.12 -12.57 12.60
CA TYR A 519 -27.53 -13.82 13.22
C TYR A 519 -27.29 -15.02 12.29
N ASN A 520 -27.81 -14.97 11.06
CA ASN A 520 -27.67 -16.08 10.11
C ASN A 520 -26.18 -16.35 9.83
N LEU A 521 -25.42 -15.29 9.58
CA LEU A 521 -23.99 -15.39 9.28
C LEU A 521 -23.20 -16.04 10.42
N LEU A 522 -23.47 -15.63 11.67
CA LEU A 522 -22.78 -16.16 12.85
C LEU A 522 -23.21 -17.59 13.16
N TYR A 523 -24.50 -17.88 13.02
CA TYR A 523 -25.05 -19.22 13.22
C TYR A 523 -24.44 -20.22 12.24
N GLU A 524 -24.37 -19.87 10.95
CA GLU A 524 -23.77 -20.70 9.89
C GLU A 524 -22.27 -20.95 10.11
N ASN A 525 -21.57 -20.02 10.77
CA ASN A 525 -20.15 -20.15 11.10
C ASN A 525 -19.89 -20.76 12.48
N GLY A 526 -20.92 -21.27 13.17
CA GLY A 526 -20.76 -22.04 14.40
C GLY A 526 -20.78 -21.25 15.71
N ALA A 527 -21.20 -19.98 15.69
CA ALA A 527 -21.41 -19.21 16.91
C ALA A 527 -22.54 -19.82 17.76
N LYS A 528 -22.40 -19.76 19.09
CA LYS A 528 -23.49 -20.09 20.02
C LYS A 528 -24.34 -18.86 20.21
N ILE A 529 -25.64 -18.95 19.93
CA ILE A 529 -26.54 -17.80 19.98
C ILE A 529 -27.76 -18.09 20.86
N ARG A 530 -28.14 -17.13 21.69
CA ARG A 530 -29.39 -17.13 22.47
C ARG A 530 -30.10 -15.79 22.36
N GLU A 531 -31.40 -15.75 22.65
CA GLU A 531 -32.19 -14.53 22.73
C GLU A 531 -32.74 -14.33 24.15
N ASN A 532 -32.66 -13.10 24.66
CA ASN A 532 -33.23 -12.70 25.94
C ASN A 532 -33.68 -11.23 25.91
N ARG A 533 -34.99 -11.03 25.95
CA ARG A 533 -35.62 -9.70 25.80
C ARG A 533 -35.35 -8.76 26.98
N ASP A 534 -35.02 -9.33 28.13
CA ASP A 534 -34.73 -8.60 29.36
C ASP A 534 -33.26 -8.13 29.41
N MET A 535 -32.39 -8.66 28.53
CA MET A 535 -30.98 -8.26 28.45
C MET A 535 -30.81 -6.89 27.77
N HIS A 536 -30.73 -5.83 28.58
CA HIS A 536 -30.49 -4.46 28.10
C HIS A 536 -29.02 -4.03 28.15
N ALA A 537 -28.15 -4.76 28.86
CA ALA A 537 -26.75 -4.39 28.97
C ALA A 537 -25.99 -4.68 27.66
N ARG A 538 -25.04 -3.80 27.30
CA ARG A 538 -24.13 -4.02 26.17
C ARG A 538 -22.78 -4.40 26.73
N ILE A 539 -22.43 -5.66 26.50
CA ILE A 539 -21.28 -6.30 27.14
C ILE A 539 -20.47 -7.01 26.08
N VAL A 540 -19.15 -6.82 26.11
CA VAL A 540 -18.18 -7.67 25.41
C VAL A 540 -17.20 -8.21 26.45
N ILE A 541 -17.05 -9.52 26.54
CA ILE A 541 -16.07 -10.16 27.41
C ILE A 541 -15.12 -10.98 26.56
N SER A 542 -13.82 -10.78 26.75
CA SER A 542 -12.77 -11.53 26.06
C SER A 542 -11.94 -12.31 27.08
N ASP A 543 -11.84 -13.63 26.87
CA ASP A 543 -11.02 -14.59 27.63
C ASP A 543 -11.16 -14.55 29.15
N ASN A 544 -12.34 -14.13 29.66
CA ASN A 544 -12.57 -13.87 31.09
C ASN A 544 -11.52 -12.93 31.72
N ARG A 545 -10.85 -12.12 30.90
CA ARG A 545 -9.76 -11.23 31.27
C ARG A 545 -10.12 -9.77 31.08
N TYR A 546 -10.94 -9.48 30.08
CA TYR A 546 -11.42 -8.14 29.78
C TYR A 546 -12.94 -8.13 29.73
N ALA A 547 -13.55 -7.12 30.31
CA ALA A 547 -14.98 -6.86 30.20
C ALA A 547 -15.20 -5.40 29.79
N PHE A 548 -15.88 -5.20 28.66
CA PHE A 548 -16.33 -3.89 28.20
C PHE A 548 -17.83 -3.76 28.45
N ILE A 549 -18.23 -2.74 29.20
CA ILE A 549 -19.64 -2.47 29.53
C ILE A 549 -19.95 -1.06 29.05
N SER A 550 -20.90 -0.91 28.15
CA SER A 550 -21.15 0.40 27.53
C SER A 550 -22.63 0.67 27.24
N SER A 551 -22.90 1.90 26.79
CA SER A 551 -24.17 2.26 26.16
C SER A 551 -24.25 1.81 24.69
N ALA A 552 -23.10 1.58 24.04
CA ALA A 552 -23.00 1.31 22.61
C ALA A 552 -23.37 -0.13 22.24
N ASP A 553 -24.18 -0.28 21.20
CA ASP A 553 -24.41 -1.55 20.52
C ASP A 553 -23.28 -1.84 19.51
N LEU A 554 -23.06 -3.12 19.16
CA LEU A 554 -22.09 -3.53 18.14
C LEU A 554 -22.68 -3.35 16.73
N THR A 555 -23.13 -2.13 16.44
CA THR A 555 -23.83 -1.77 15.20
C THR A 555 -23.27 -0.47 14.65
N ARG A 556 -23.30 -0.32 13.34
CA ARG A 556 -22.87 0.88 12.63
C ARG A 556 -23.44 2.16 13.25
N ASP A 557 -24.76 2.25 13.40
CA ASP A 557 -25.39 3.48 13.91
C ASP A 557 -24.83 3.90 15.27
N SER A 558 -24.55 2.93 16.16
CA SER A 558 -23.98 3.21 17.49
C SER A 558 -22.52 3.66 17.44
N PHE A 559 -21.74 3.19 16.48
CA PHE A 559 -20.32 3.56 16.35
C PHE A 559 -20.08 4.85 15.59
N TYR A 560 -20.93 5.17 14.61
CA TYR A 560 -20.68 6.26 13.67
C TYR A 560 -21.59 7.47 13.88
N ASP A 561 -22.78 7.30 14.46
CA ASP A 561 -23.79 8.38 14.51
C ASP A 561 -24.03 8.92 15.93
N HIS A 562 -23.44 8.32 16.97
CA HIS A 562 -23.78 8.60 18.36
C HIS A 562 -22.57 8.94 19.24
N TYR A 563 -22.84 9.65 20.34
CA TYR A 563 -21.89 9.82 21.44
C TYR A 563 -22.14 8.71 22.43
N GLU A 564 -21.13 7.90 22.70
CA GLU A 564 -21.26 6.71 23.54
C GLU A 564 -20.20 6.71 24.65
N ALA A 565 -20.52 6.03 25.75
CA ALA A 565 -19.60 5.86 26.87
C ALA A 565 -19.60 4.41 27.36
N GLY A 566 -18.46 3.97 27.85
CA GLY A 566 -18.29 2.64 28.41
C GLY A 566 -17.09 2.54 29.32
N PHE A 567 -16.98 1.41 30.01
CA PHE A 567 -15.83 1.07 30.82
C PHE A 567 -15.20 -0.20 30.28
N LEU A 568 -13.90 -0.14 30.04
CA LEU A 568 -13.06 -1.30 29.84
C LEU A 568 -12.46 -1.70 31.20
N ALA A 569 -12.83 -2.89 31.69
CA ALA A 569 -12.35 -3.44 32.94
C ALA A 569 -11.39 -4.61 32.70
N LYS A 570 -10.28 -4.60 33.43
CA LYS A 570 -9.32 -5.71 33.60
C LYS A 570 -9.29 -6.20 35.04
N GLU A 571 -9.86 -5.44 35.98
CA GLU A 571 -9.95 -5.82 37.39
C GLU A 571 -10.68 -7.17 37.58
N ASP A 572 -9.99 -8.16 38.15
CA ASP A 572 -10.47 -9.54 38.31
C ASP A 572 -11.86 -9.63 38.97
N GLU A 573 -12.17 -8.76 39.94
CA GLU A 573 -13.48 -8.76 40.59
C GLU A 573 -14.58 -8.30 39.63
N VAL A 574 -14.35 -7.22 38.88
CA VAL A 574 -15.31 -6.67 37.92
C VAL A 574 -15.53 -7.64 36.76
N VAL A 575 -14.46 -8.21 36.22
CA VAL A 575 -14.54 -9.18 35.13
C VAL A 575 -15.28 -10.43 35.58
N ARG A 576 -14.96 -11.01 36.75
CA ARG A 576 -15.67 -12.19 37.27
C ARG A 576 -17.15 -11.93 37.53
N LYS A 577 -17.50 -10.77 38.08
CA LYS A 577 -18.91 -10.39 38.29
C LYS A 577 -19.64 -10.23 36.97
N THR A 578 -19.01 -9.61 35.97
CA THR A 578 -19.58 -9.45 34.63
C THR A 578 -19.77 -10.79 33.92
N VAL A 579 -18.80 -11.71 34.01
CA VAL A 579 -18.92 -13.08 33.50
C VAL A 579 -20.04 -13.82 34.21
N SER A 580 -20.10 -13.77 35.54
CA SER A 580 -21.16 -14.44 36.31
C SER A 580 -22.55 -13.90 35.98
N PHE A 581 -22.68 -12.58 35.78
CA PHE A 581 -23.92 -11.97 35.32
C PHE A 581 -24.29 -12.45 33.92
N TYR A 582 -23.35 -12.40 32.97
CA TYR A 582 -23.57 -12.86 31.60
C TYR A 582 -23.98 -14.33 31.55
N ASP A 583 -23.25 -15.23 32.22
CA ASP A 583 -23.53 -16.67 32.17
C ASP A 583 -24.86 -17.02 32.86
N LYS A 584 -25.24 -16.30 33.92
CA LYS A 584 -26.58 -16.43 34.51
C LYS A 584 -27.68 -16.07 33.49
N VAL A 585 -27.55 -14.91 32.85
CA VAL A 585 -28.54 -14.48 31.84
C VAL A 585 -28.52 -15.45 30.66
N TRP A 586 -27.35 -15.90 30.23
CA TRP A 586 -27.18 -16.91 29.18
C TRP A 586 -28.01 -18.15 29.47
N ASP A 587 -27.88 -18.72 30.66
CA ASP A 587 -28.60 -19.93 31.08
C ASP A 587 -30.12 -19.75 31.12
N GLU A 588 -30.59 -18.54 31.46
CA GLU A 588 -32.01 -18.15 31.45
C GLU A 588 -32.53 -17.80 30.03
N SER A 589 -31.64 -17.61 29.05
CA SER A 589 -31.96 -17.25 27.67
C SER A 589 -32.37 -18.48 26.84
N TYR A 590 -33.29 -18.31 25.89
CA TYR A 590 -33.73 -19.40 25.01
C TYR A 590 -32.95 -19.41 23.69
N VAL A 591 -32.96 -20.55 23.01
CA VAL A 591 -32.40 -20.68 21.65
C VAL A 591 -33.45 -20.13 20.67
N PRO A 592 -33.14 -19.04 19.92
CA PRO A 592 -34.09 -18.35 19.06
C PRO A 592 -34.56 -19.13 17.84
#